data_AF-A0A8T3CAH3-F1
#
_entry.id   AF-A0A8T3CAH3-F1
#
_cell.length_a   1.000
_cell.length_b   1.000
_cell.length_c   1.000
_cell.angle_alpha   90.00
_cell.angle_beta   90.00
_cell.angle_gamma   90.00
#
_symmetry.space_group_name_H-M   'P 1'
#
loop_
_entity.id
_entity.type
_entity.pdbx_description
1 polymer ?
#
loop_
_entity_poly.entity_id
_entity_poly.type
_entity_poly.pdbx_seq_one_letter_code
_entity_poly.pdbx_strand_id
1 'polypeptide(L)'
;MPNRSTSRCPFSIVYTKMPNTILSIAIFPKCKRKAASEQDDQFTNLLSNIWLKLQASNNQCKIVAAAHRWDKLFNLGNLVYVRLYKECLLAGSYSKLSKWKWGPFPINKKLNNNVYVVDLPTKFNALHTFNVVDIYAYEPRVDSALHLESSSLDHHGGGI
;
A
#
# COMPACT_ATOMS: atom_id res chain seq x y z
N MET A 1 -4.19 -22.49 19.89
CA MET A 1 -4.25 -22.96 18.48
C MET A 1 -2.94 -22.64 17.77
N PRO A 2 -2.39 -23.56 16.95
CA PRO A 2 -1.22 -23.29 16.12
C PRO A 2 -1.60 -22.39 14.93
N ASN A 3 -0.73 -21.43 14.58
CA ASN A 3 -0.87 -20.61 13.38
C ASN A 3 -0.52 -21.46 12.15
N ARG A 4 -1.31 -21.36 11.06
CA ARG A 4 -1.08 -22.08 9.79
C ARG A 4 0.31 -21.84 9.21
N SER A 5 0.83 -20.61 9.25
CA SER A 5 2.11 -20.26 8.62
C SER A 5 3.32 -20.72 9.44
N THR A 6 3.21 -20.76 10.76
CA THR A 6 4.33 -21.16 11.64
C THR A 6 4.17 -22.57 12.21
N SER A 7 3.00 -23.21 12.06
CA SER A 7 2.61 -24.48 12.69
C SER A 7 2.78 -24.51 14.22
N ARG A 8 2.88 -23.33 14.85
CA ARG A 8 3.16 -23.15 16.28
C ARG A 8 2.24 -22.09 16.88
N CYS A 9 2.02 -22.12 18.19
CA CYS A 9 1.26 -21.07 18.84
C CYS A 9 2.16 -19.84 19.08
N PRO A 10 1.65 -18.60 18.95
CA PRO A 10 2.45 -17.38 19.18
C PRO A 10 3.16 -17.37 20.55
N PHE A 11 2.48 -17.86 21.59
CA PHE A 11 3.05 -17.97 22.94
C PHE A 11 4.33 -18.81 22.97
N SER A 12 4.32 -19.98 22.32
CA SER A 12 5.49 -20.87 22.28
C SER A 12 6.67 -20.28 21.51
N ILE A 13 6.40 -19.37 20.57
CA ILE A 13 7.44 -18.71 19.77
C ILE A 13 8.14 -17.65 20.63
N VAL A 14 7.37 -16.86 21.37
CA VAL A 14 7.90 -15.76 22.21
C VAL A 14 8.61 -16.30 23.45
N TYR A 15 7.97 -17.23 24.16
CA TYR A 15 8.47 -17.68 25.46
C TYR A 15 9.26 -18.98 25.41
N THR A 16 9.46 -19.53 24.20
CA THR A 16 10.13 -20.82 23.94
C THR A 16 9.59 -22.01 24.76
N LYS A 17 8.41 -21.84 25.37
CA LYS A 17 7.72 -22.79 26.24
C LYS A 17 6.23 -22.77 25.97
N MET A 18 5.57 -23.90 26.23
CA MET A 18 4.10 -23.92 26.20
C MET A 18 3.55 -23.16 27.40
N PRO A 19 2.37 -22.52 27.26
CA PRO A 19 1.71 -21.88 28.40
C PRO A 19 1.43 -22.93 29.48
N ASN A 20 1.54 -22.50 30.74
CA ASN A 20 1.26 -23.38 31.88
C ASN A 20 -0.22 -23.77 31.86
N THR A 21 -0.51 -25.06 31.71
CA THR A 21 -1.85 -25.63 31.80
C THR A 21 -2.17 -26.00 33.26
N ILE A 22 -3.43 -26.16 33.64
CA ILE A 22 -3.85 -26.54 35.01
C ILE A 22 -3.08 -27.77 35.55
N LEU A 23 -2.82 -28.76 34.69
CA LEU A 23 -2.03 -29.95 35.04
C LEU A 23 -0.57 -29.64 35.42
N SER A 24 0.00 -28.53 34.94
CA SER A 24 1.38 -28.12 35.26
C SER A 24 1.55 -27.53 36.66
N ILE A 25 0.45 -27.28 37.38
CA ILE A 25 0.46 -26.82 38.77
C ILE A 25 0.76 -27.99 39.73
N ALA A 26 0.54 -29.23 39.29
CA ALA A 26 0.90 -30.41 40.07
C ALA A 26 2.42 -30.50 40.29
N ILE A 27 2.84 -30.84 41.50
CA ILE A 27 4.25 -31.01 41.85
C ILE A 27 4.77 -32.28 41.16
N PHE A 28 5.46 -32.12 40.04
CA PHE A 28 6.13 -33.23 39.35
C PHE A 28 7.51 -33.51 39.94
N PRO A 29 7.98 -34.78 39.89
CA PRO A 29 9.37 -35.12 40.18
C PRO A 29 10.31 -34.25 39.34
N LYS A 30 11.40 -33.77 39.94
CA LYS A 30 12.40 -32.97 39.23
C LYS A 30 13.09 -33.83 38.16
N CYS A 31 12.56 -33.83 36.94
CA CYS A 31 13.25 -34.38 35.78
C CYS A 31 14.56 -33.60 35.58
N LYS A 32 15.64 -34.31 35.24
CA LYS A 32 16.93 -33.68 34.90
C LYS A 32 16.71 -32.72 33.72
N ARG A 33 16.95 -31.43 33.94
CA ARG A 33 16.93 -30.44 32.85
C ARG A 33 18.17 -30.65 31.99
N LYS A 34 18.03 -30.45 30.68
CA LYS A 34 19.17 -30.46 29.76
C LYS A 34 20.17 -29.35 30.14
N ALA A 35 21.42 -29.50 29.72
CA ALA A 35 22.42 -28.45 29.88
C ALA A 35 21.93 -27.16 29.19
N ALA A 36 22.23 -26.01 29.79
CA ALA A 36 21.75 -24.72 29.27
C ALA A 36 22.16 -24.48 27.81
N SER A 37 23.39 -24.87 27.44
CA SER A 37 23.91 -24.79 26.08
C SER A 37 23.06 -25.57 25.06
N GLU A 38 22.64 -26.79 25.40
CA GLU A 38 21.78 -27.60 24.51
C GLU A 38 20.38 -26.99 24.33
N GLN A 39 19.89 -26.24 25.32
CA GLN A 39 18.61 -25.54 25.21
C GLN A 39 18.75 -24.33 24.29
N ASP A 40 19.83 -23.56 24.42
CA ASP A 40 20.11 -22.41 23.56
C ASP A 40 20.22 -22.82 22.09
N ASP A 41 20.93 -23.91 21.80
CA ASP A 41 21.01 -24.48 20.45
C ASP A 41 19.64 -24.93 19.93
N GLN A 42 18.80 -25.52 20.78
CA GLN A 42 17.43 -25.89 20.39
C GLN A 42 16.59 -24.65 20.06
N PHE A 43 16.77 -23.54 20.77
CA PHE A 43 16.01 -22.31 20.56
C PHE A 43 16.44 -21.56 19.30
N THR A 44 17.73 -21.45 19.05
CA THR A 44 18.24 -20.81 17.82
C THR A 44 17.77 -21.58 16.59
N ASN A 45 17.84 -22.91 16.63
CA ASN A 45 17.30 -23.79 15.58
C ASN A 45 15.78 -23.67 15.43
N LEU A 46 15.03 -23.54 16.53
CA LEU A 46 13.58 -23.34 16.45
C LEU A 46 13.24 -22.02 15.75
N LEU A 47 13.89 -20.93 16.15
CA LEU A 47 13.63 -19.61 15.57
C LEU A 47 14.04 -19.55 14.10
N SER A 48 15.20 -20.09 13.73
CA SER A 48 15.64 -20.14 12.32
C SER A 48 14.63 -20.88 11.43
N ASN A 49 14.10 -22.02 11.90
CA ASN A 49 13.07 -22.77 11.20
C ASN A 49 11.76 -21.98 11.05
N ILE A 50 11.35 -21.22 12.08
CA ILE A 50 10.15 -20.37 12.01
C ILE A 50 10.36 -19.24 11.00
N TRP A 51 11.52 -18.60 11.00
CA TRP A 51 11.87 -17.54 10.05
C TRP A 51 11.81 -18.05 8.61
N LEU A 52 12.41 -19.21 8.34
CA LEU A 52 12.37 -19.83 7.01
C LEU A 52 10.93 -20.13 6.55
N LYS A 53 10.11 -20.70 7.44
CA LYS A 53 8.69 -20.98 7.14
C LYS A 53 7.89 -19.71 6.85
N LEU A 54 8.10 -18.65 7.63
CA LEU A 54 7.44 -17.36 7.42
C LEU A 54 7.85 -16.73 6.10
N GLN A 55 9.14 -16.79 5.76
CA GLN A 55 9.64 -16.28 4.48
C GLN A 55 9.03 -17.05 3.30
N ALA A 56 9.00 -18.38 3.36
CA ALA A 56 8.37 -19.21 2.34
C ALA A 56 6.87 -18.91 2.20
N SER A 57 6.14 -18.82 3.32
CA SER A 57 4.71 -18.48 3.32
C SER A 57 4.46 -17.08 2.73
N ASN A 58 5.25 -16.08 3.12
CA ASN A 58 5.13 -14.72 2.61
C ASN A 58 5.42 -14.65 1.11
N ASN A 59 6.42 -15.38 0.64
CA ASN A 59 6.75 -15.45 -0.80
C ASN A 59 5.61 -16.10 -1.59
N GLN A 60 5.03 -17.19 -1.09
CA GLN A 60 3.88 -17.83 -1.73
C GLN A 60 2.68 -16.88 -1.79
N CYS A 61 2.38 -16.19 -0.68
CA CYS A 61 1.32 -15.19 -0.63
C CYS A 61 1.57 -14.06 -1.63
N LYS A 62 2.83 -13.61 -1.79
CA LYS A 62 3.21 -12.59 -2.79
C LYS A 62 2.99 -13.08 -4.22
N ILE A 63 3.37 -14.32 -4.55
CA ILE A 63 3.18 -14.89 -5.90
C ILE A 63 1.70 -14.97 -6.24
N VAL A 64 0.88 -15.54 -5.35
CA VAL A 64 -0.57 -15.65 -5.55
C VAL A 64 -1.23 -14.28 -5.66
N ALA A 65 -0.83 -13.32 -4.82
CA ALA A 65 -1.36 -11.96 -4.88
C ALA A 65 -0.92 -11.20 -6.13
N ALA A 66 0.29 -11.45 -6.64
CA ALA A 66 0.83 -10.84 -7.85
C ALA A 66 0.18 -11.42 -9.11
N ALA A 67 -0.23 -12.69 -9.12
CA ALA A 67 -0.84 -13.35 -10.29
C ALA A 67 -2.07 -12.62 -10.84
N HIS A 68 -2.80 -11.87 -10.01
CA HIS A 68 -3.98 -11.10 -10.41
C HIS A 68 -3.74 -9.60 -10.56
N ARG A 69 -2.52 -9.11 -10.33
CA ARG A 69 -2.19 -7.69 -10.41
C ARG A 69 -1.72 -7.34 -11.81
N TRP A 70 -2.26 -6.25 -12.34
CA TRP A 70 -1.81 -5.65 -13.59
C TRP A 70 -0.90 -4.48 -13.26
N ASP A 71 0.29 -4.45 -13.87
CA ASP A 71 1.26 -3.39 -13.63
C ASP A 71 0.79 -2.08 -14.28
N LYS A 72 0.28 -1.17 -13.46
CA LYS A 72 -0.01 0.21 -13.85
C LYS A 72 1.19 1.08 -13.50
N LEU A 73 2.00 1.39 -14.50
CA LEU A 73 3.16 2.26 -14.33
C LEU A 73 2.84 3.65 -14.88
N PHE A 74 3.12 4.67 -14.07
CA PHE A 74 3.01 6.05 -14.48
C PHE A 74 4.36 6.76 -14.36
N ASN A 75 4.59 7.75 -15.22
CA ASN A 75 5.79 8.58 -15.23
C ASN A 75 5.47 9.99 -14.75
N LEU A 76 6.52 10.75 -14.41
CA LEU A 76 6.39 12.16 -14.06
C LEU A 76 5.76 12.93 -15.23
N GLY A 77 4.85 13.85 -14.93
CA GLY A 77 4.12 14.62 -15.93
C GLY A 77 2.95 13.90 -16.59
N ASN A 78 2.76 12.59 -16.40
CA ASN A 78 1.56 11.91 -16.88
C ASN A 78 0.32 12.53 -16.22
N LEU A 79 -0.66 12.90 -17.05
CA LEU A 79 -1.97 13.33 -16.59
C LEU A 79 -2.76 12.11 -16.12
N VAL A 80 -3.33 12.21 -14.92
CA VAL A 80 -4.10 11.14 -14.31
C VAL A 80 -5.35 11.66 -13.63
N TYR A 81 -6.39 10.83 -13.65
CA TYR A 81 -7.54 10.99 -12.77
C TYR A 81 -7.26 10.35 -11.41
N VAL A 82 -7.70 11.03 -10.36
CA VAL A 82 -7.55 10.55 -8.99
C VAL A 82 -8.92 10.31 -8.37
N ARG A 83 -9.05 9.21 -7.61
CA ARG A 83 -10.18 8.98 -6.73
C ARG A 83 -9.96 9.73 -5.42
N LEU A 84 -10.90 10.60 -5.08
CA LEU A 84 -10.91 11.31 -3.80
C LEU A 84 -11.98 10.72 -2.87
N TYR A 85 -11.62 10.52 -1.62
CA TYR A 85 -12.55 10.09 -0.58
C TYR A 85 -13.36 11.27 -0.05
N LYS A 86 -14.52 10.98 0.54
CA LYS A 86 -15.50 11.99 1.00
C LYS A 86 -14.87 12.95 2.02
N GLU A 87 -14.03 12.42 2.91
CA GLU A 87 -13.31 13.15 3.95
C GLU A 87 -12.28 14.15 3.41
N CYS A 88 -11.82 13.99 2.15
CA CYS A 88 -10.87 14.89 1.52
C CYS A 88 -11.52 16.05 0.76
N LEU A 89 -12.84 15.99 0.58
CA LEU A 89 -13.62 17.03 -0.08
C LEU A 89 -14.12 18.03 0.96
N LEU A 90 -14.28 19.29 0.56
CA LEU A 90 -14.89 20.30 1.41
C LEU A 90 -16.32 19.88 1.82
N ALA A 91 -16.70 20.20 3.06
CA ALA A 91 -18.04 19.91 3.56
C ALA A 91 -19.10 20.53 2.64
N GLY A 92 -20.06 19.71 2.18
CA GLY A 92 -21.09 20.11 1.22
C GLY A 92 -20.73 19.89 -0.26
N SER A 93 -19.46 19.61 -0.61
CA SER A 93 -19.05 19.33 -1.99
C SER A 93 -19.33 17.89 -2.42
N TYR A 94 -19.58 16.98 -1.49
CA TYR A 94 -19.88 15.58 -1.77
C TYR A 94 -21.39 15.36 -1.92
N SER A 95 -21.81 14.92 -3.10
CA SER A 95 -23.17 14.42 -3.35
C SER A 95 -23.12 12.95 -3.80
N LYS A 96 -24.19 12.20 -3.60
CA LYS A 96 -24.26 10.78 -4.01
C LYS A 96 -24.09 10.60 -5.54
N LEU A 97 -24.35 11.65 -6.30
CA LEU A 97 -24.20 11.72 -7.76
C LEU A 97 -22.94 12.49 -8.18
N SER A 98 -22.06 12.84 -7.24
CA SER A 98 -20.81 13.53 -7.57
C SER A 98 -19.88 12.62 -8.37
N LYS A 99 -19.06 13.24 -9.22
CA LYS A 99 -18.05 12.52 -9.99
C LYS A 99 -17.08 11.79 -9.06
N TRP A 100 -16.85 10.52 -9.35
CA TRP A 100 -15.91 9.68 -8.61
C TRP A 100 -14.46 10.07 -8.91
N LYS A 101 -14.17 10.37 -10.18
CA LYS A 101 -12.82 10.67 -10.69
C LYS A 101 -12.63 12.18 -10.85
N TRP A 102 -11.51 12.69 -10.35
CA TRP A 102 -11.19 14.11 -10.36
C TRP A 102 -9.95 14.40 -11.20
N GLY A 103 -10.11 15.37 -12.11
CA GLY A 103 -9.07 16.04 -12.90
C GLY A 103 -8.28 15.15 -13.87
N PRO A 104 -7.70 15.70 -14.94
CA PRO A 104 -6.33 15.37 -15.27
C PRO A 104 -5.42 16.17 -14.35
N PHE A 105 -4.71 15.51 -13.46
CA PHE A 105 -3.65 16.11 -12.66
C PHE A 105 -2.30 15.49 -13.05
N PRO A 106 -1.23 16.27 -13.16
CA PRO A 106 0.08 15.72 -13.46
C PRO A 106 0.65 15.00 -12.22
N ILE A 107 1.35 13.90 -12.47
CA ILE A 107 2.18 13.26 -11.45
C ILE A 107 3.43 14.11 -11.23
N ASN A 108 3.58 14.63 -10.01
CA ASN A 108 4.72 15.45 -9.60
C ASN A 108 5.92 14.58 -9.23
N LYS A 109 5.72 13.51 -8.45
CA LYS A 109 6.81 12.61 -8.01
C LYS A 109 6.37 11.15 -7.98
N LYS A 110 7.29 10.23 -8.27
CA LYS A 110 7.10 8.78 -8.11
C LYS A 110 7.89 8.30 -6.90
N LEU A 111 7.21 7.82 -5.86
CA LEU A 111 7.86 7.29 -4.65
C LEU A 111 8.15 5.80 -4.78
N ASN A 112 7.17 5.04 -5.29
CA ASN A 112 7.36 3.65 -5.72
C ASN A 112 6.38 3.31 -6.86
N ASN A 113 6.46 2.12 -7.46
CA ASN A 113 5.54 1.72 -8.55
C ASN A 113 4.06 1.69 -8.15
N ASN A 114 3.76 1.64 -6.84
CA ASN A 114 2.43 1.60 -6.25
C ASN A 114 2.01 2.96 -5.63
N VAL A 115 2.89 3.97 -5.54
CA VAL A 115 2.67 5.18 -4.75
C VAL A 115 3.27 6.39 -5.45
N TYR A 116 2.41 7.36 -5.75
CA TYR A 116 2.74 8.54 -6.53
C TYR A 116 2.27 9.80 -5.80
N VAL A 117 2.99 10.89 -5.99
CA VAL A 117 2.58 12.23 -5.55
C VAL A 117 1.99 12.95 -6.74
N VAL A 118 0.73 13.33 -6.64
CA VAL A 118 -0.03 14.03 -7.67
C VAL A 118 -0.15 15.50 -7.29
N ASP A 119 -0.05 16.39 -8.27
CA ASP A 119 -0.21 17.82 -8.02
C ASP A 119 -1.69 18.18 -7.89
N LEU A 120 -2.19 18.18 -6.65
CA LEU A 120 -3.56 18.53 -6.34
C LEU A 120 -3.68 20.02 -5.99
N PRO A 121 -4.71 20.72 -6.52
CA PRO A 121 -5.00 22.08 -6.10
C PRO A 121 -5.41 22.13 -4.62
N THR A 122 -5.05 23.22 -3.94
CA THR A 122 -5.29 23.50 -2.51
C THR A 122 -6.78 23.46 -2.09
N LYS A 123 -7.70 23.47 -3.06
CA LYS A 123 -9.14 23.29 -2.80
C LYS A 123 -9.51 21.93 -2.22
N PHE A 124 -8.62 20.94 -2.35
CA PHE A 124 -8.80 19.62 -1.75
C PHE A 124 -8.01 19.55 -0.46
N ASN A 125 -8.66 19.13 0.63
CA ASN A 125 -8.00 18.88 1.92
C ASN A 125 -7.32 17.48 1.92
N ALA A 126 -6.94 16.97 0.74
CA ALA A 126 -6.41 15.64 0.56
C ALA A 126 -4.89 15.63 0.75
N LEU A 127 -4.35 14.48 1.14
CA LEU A 127 -2.93 14.21 0.94
C LEU A 127 -2.64 14.14 -0.56
N HIS A 128 -1.48 14.66 -0.98
CA HIS A 128 -1.07 14.64 -2.38
C HIS A 128 -0.50 13.27 -2.81
N THR A 129 -0.38 12.33 -1.87
CA THR A 129 0.19 11.00 -2.09
C THR A 129 -0.92 9.97 -2.29
N PHE A 130 -0.92 9.31 -3.45
CA PHE A 130 -1.94 8.35 -3.87
C PHE A 130 -1.35 6.98 -4.15
N ASN A 131 -2.13 5.94 -3.82
CA ASN A 131 -1.86 4.58 -4.25
C ASN A 131 -2.26 4.42 -5.73
N VAL A 132 -1.52 3.61 -6.49
CA VAL A 132 -1.79 3.30 -7.90
C VAL A 132 -3.22 2.76 -8.14
N VAL A 133 -3.82 2.14 -7.13
CA VAL A 133 -5.22 1.66 -7.17
C VAL A 133 -6.21 2.81 -7.31
N ASP A 134 -5.88 3.98 -6.76
CA ASP A 134 -6.73 5.18 -6.75
C ASP A 134 -6.38 6.15 -7.90
N ILE A 135 -5.44 5.77 -8.77
CA ILE A 135 -5.00 6.55 -9.92
C ILE A 135 -5.47 5.87 -11.22
N TYR A 136 -5.96 6.66 -12.16
CA TYR A 136 -6.41 6.22 -13.47
C TYR A 136 -5.73 7.05 -14.56
N ALA A 137 -5.30 6.41 -15.65
CA ALA A 137 -4.72 7.11 -16.79
C ALA A 137 -5.73 8.11 -17.39
N TYR A 138 -5.25 9.30 -17.76
CA TYR A 138 -6.01 10.21 -18.59
C TYR A 138 -5.75 9.89 -20.06
N GLU A 139 -6.80 9.59 -20.81
CA GLU A 139 -6.76 9.43 -22.26
C GLU A 139 -7.45 10.65 -22.90
N PRO A 140 -6.73 11.51 -23.63
CA PRO A 140 -7.34 12.59 -24.38
C PRO A 140 -8.27 11.99 -25.44
N ARG A 141 -9.53 12.44 -25.49
CA ARG A 141 -10.37 12.19 -26.68
C ARG A 141 -9.77 12.98 -27.84
N VAL A 142 -9.42 12.27 -28.91
CA VAL A 142 -8.75 12.78 -30.13
C VAL A 142 -9.49 13.97 -30.77
N ASP A 143 -10.76 14.21 -30.44
CA ASP A 143 -11.59 15.26 -31.05
C ASP A 143 -11.41 16.68 -30.47
N SER A 144 -10.50 16.88 -29.50
CA SER A 144 -10.39 18.16 -28.77
C SER A 144 -9.22 19.06 -29.20
N ALA A 145 -8.41 18.62 -30.16
CA ALA A 145 -7.12 19.25 -30.48
C ALA A 145 -7.18 20.38 -31.53
N LEU A 146 -8.36 20.94 -31.84
CA LEU A 146 -8.49 22.02 -32.82
C LEU A 146 -9.37 23.17 -32.29
N HIS A 147 -8.89 23.93 -31.30
CA HIS A 147 -9.09 25.39 -31.26
C HIS A 147 -8.25 26.04 -30.16
N LEU A 148 -6.98 26.28 -30.44
CA LEU A 148 -6.24 27.35 -29.76
C LEU A 148 -5.19 27.94 -30.71
N GLU A 149 -5.64 28.41 -31.88
CA GLU A 149 -4.89 29.45 -32.59
C GLU A 149 -5.24 30.80 -31.95
N SER A 150 -4.31 31.27 -31.11
CA SER A 150 -3.64 32.55 -31.29
C SER A 150 -4.49 33.69 -31.90
N SER A 151 -5.34 34.34 -31.12
CA SER A 151 -5.74 35.72 -31.45
C SER A 151 -4.64 36.68 -30.97
N SER A 152 -3.60 36.79 -31.80
CA SER A 152 -2.67 37.91 -31.73
C SER A 152 -3.36 39.18 -32.25
N LEU A 153 -2.86 40.29 -31.73
CA LEU A 153 -3.52 41.56 -31.53
C LEU A 153 -3.11 42.54 -32.62
N ASP A 154 -4.03 42.89 -33.53
CA ASP A 154 -3.80 43.97 -34.51
C ASP A 154 -4.83 45.08 -34.29
N HIS A 155 -4.43 46.10 -33.53
CA HIS A 155 -5.05 47.43 -33.55
C HIS A 155 -3.98 48.44 -33.94
N HIS A 156 -3.95 48.81 -35.22
CA HIS A 156 -3.28 50.02 -35.68
C HIS A 156 -4.32 51.13 -35.86
N GLY A 157 -4.33 52.07 -34.93
CA GLY A 157 -4.93 53.38 -35.10
C GLY A 157 -3.86 54.41 -35.43
N GLY A 158 -4.11 55.25 -36.44
CA GLY A 158 -3.31 56.45 -36.71
C GLY A 158 -3.59 57.11 -38.06
N GLY A 159 -4.17 58.33 -38.02
CA GLY A 159 -4.33 59.28 -39.14
C GLY A 159 -5.79 59.38 -39.59
N ILE A 160 -6.47 60.53 -39.58
CA ILE A 160 -6.05 61.96 -39.66
C ILE A 160 -6.91 62.78 -38.69
#